data_AF-A0A8H3C214-F1
#
_entry.id   AF-A0A8H3C214-F1
#
_cell.length_a   1.000
_cell.length_b   1.000
_cell.length_c   1.000
_cell.angle_alpha   90.00
_cell.angle_beta   90.00
_cell.angle_gamma   90.00
#
_symmetry.space_group_name_H-M   'P 1'
#
loop_
_entity.id
_entity.type
_entity.pdbx_description
1 polymer ?
#
loop_
_entity_poly.entity_id
_entity_poly.type
_entity_poly.pdbx_seq_one_letter_code
_entity_poly.pdbx_strand_id
1 'polypeptide(L)'
;MEKYVSDSDEAGYIYAYEIRDPKPPNEFHIKIGRSVDPIRRLDEWDRQCGSKETAVRGWWPGVIEDGNTANSSGLLSRMIDPGEKGKYCHRLERLIHLELRDIALNSTHLTPRFQEIVLGRGGSSGKSHPPSEPRSPLKRANQPKRRKAPAQADSPLKPCPDCKKIHREIFVLERAMSGEFKGREWELVVKPIIEKWGNFVTAHASKKV
;
A
#
# COMPACT_ATOMS: atom_id res chain seq x y z
N MET A 1 -14.10 7.47 -20.37
CA MET A 1 -12.97 7.30 -21.33
C MET A 1 -12.37 5.94 -21.08
N GLU A 2 -12.70 4.94 -21.89
CA GLU A 2 -12.07 3.61 -21.82
C GLU A 2 -10.62 3.72 -22.27
N LYS A 3 -9.68 3.41 -21.37
CA LYS A 3 -8.27 3.27 -21.74
C LYS A 3 -8.03 1.79 -22.01
N TYR A 4 -7.74 1.45 -23.27
CA TYR A 4 -7.36 0.09 -23.65
C TYR A 4 -6.03 -0.33 -23.01
N VAL A 5 -5.88 -1.63 -22.79
CA VAL A 5 -4.64 -2.22 -22.28
C VAL A 5 -3.54 -1.92 -23.30
N SER A 6 -2.44 -1.32 -22.82
CA SER A 6 -1.25 -1.10 -23.65
C SER A 6 -0.49 -2.42 -23.77
N ASP A 7 0.18 -2.66 -24.89
CA ASP A 7 1.06 -3.84 -25.07
C ASP A 7 2.16 -3.92 -24.00
N SER A 8 2.48 -2.80 -23.36
CA SER A 8 3.43 -2.74 -22.23
C SER A 8 2.84 -3.18 -20.88
N ASP A 9 1.55 -3.51 -20.80
CA ASP A 9 0.87 -3.94 -19.56
C ASP A 9 1.01 -5.46 -19.40
N GLU A 10 2.25 -5.90 -19.25
CA GLU A 10 2.61 -7.32 -19.17
C GLU A 10 2.22 -7.94 -17.82
N ALA A 11 2.21 -9.27 -17.79
CA ALA A 11 2.04 -10.00 -16.54
C ALA A 11 3.31 -9.89 -15.68
N GLY A 12 3.14 -9.68 -14.38
CA GLY A 12 4.24 -9.53 -13.44
C GLY A 12 3.78 -9.56 -12.00
N TYR A 13 4.63 -9.07 -11.11
CA TYR A 13 4.41 -9.05 -9.67
C TYR A 13 4.41 -7.62 -9.15
N ILE A 14 3.62 -7.37 -8.12
CA ILE A 14 3.79 -6.24 -7.22
C ILE A 14 4.66 -6.71 -6.08
N TYR A 15 5.72 -5.99 -5.73
CA TYR A 15 6.56 -6.31 -4.58
C TYR A 15 6.55 -5.14 -3.59
N ALA A 16 6.78 -5.47 -2.33
CA ALA A 16 6.77 -4.53 -1.22
C ALA A 16 7.92 -4.81 -0.25
N TYR A 17 8.61 -3.76 0.17
CA TYR A 17 9.52 -3.81 1.30
C TYR A 17 9.40 -2.57 2.15
N GLU A 18 9.59 -2.77 3.44
CA GLU A 18 9.72 -1.70 4.40
C GLU A 18 11.14 -1.16 4.36
N ILE A 19 11.26 0.15 4.33
CA ILE A 19 12.52 0.85 4.52
C ILE A 19 12.61 1.15 6.02
N ARG A 20 13.48 0.43 6.71
CA ARG A 20 13.71 0.61 8.15
C ARG A 20 14.62 1.83 8.33
N ASP A 21 13.99 2.97 8.59
CA ASP A 21 14.69 4.15 9.09
C ASP A 21 14.47 4.23 10.61
N PRO A 22 15.51 4.23 11.44
CA PRO A 22 15.34 4.34 12.89
C PRO A 22 14.72 5.68 13.34
N LYS A 23 14.56 6.68 12.46
CA LYS A 23 13.99 7.99 12.83
C LYS A 23 13.10 8.61 11.73
N PRO A 24 11.92 9.17 12.09
CA PRO A 24 11.24 9.09 13.39
C PRO A 24 10.55 7.72 13.59
N PRO A 25 10.48 7.20 14.82
CA PRO A 25 9.92 5.88 15.10
C PRO A 25 8.40 5.77 14.85
N ASN A 26 7.73 6.90 14.64
CA ASN A 26 6.28 6.96 14.41
C ASN A 26 5.92 6.86 12.92
N GLU A 27 6.89 6.56 12.06
CA GLU A 27 6.67 6.42 10.62
C GLU A 27 6.93 4.99 10.16
N PHE A 28 6.08 4.54 9.23
CA PHE A 28 6.21 3.29 8.52
C PHE A 28 6.46 3.62 7.04
N HIS A 29 7.67 3.36 6.57
CA HIS A 29 8.10 3.67 5.21
C HIS A 29 8.02 2.40 4.37
N ILE A 30 7.18 2.40 3.34
CA ILE A 30 6.97 1.24 2.47
C ILE A 30 7.21 1.62 1.02
N LYS A 31 8.00 0.82 0.31
CA LYS A 31 8.13 0.93 -1.14
C LYS A 31 7.31 -0.15 -1.83
N ILE A 32 6.48 0.27 -2.77
CA ILE A 32 5.66 -0.62 -3.59
C ILE A 32 6.07 -0.48 -5.05
N GLY A 33 6.59 -1.54 -5.66
CA GLY A 33 6.96 -1.54 -7.07
C GLY A 33 6.38 -2.71 -7.84
N ARG A 34 6.55 -2.69 -9.15
CA ARG A 34 6.27 -3.82 -10.04
C ARG A 34 7.53 -4.38 -10.68
N SER A 35 7.53 -5.68 -10.98
CA SER A 35 8.58 -6.33 -11.77
C SER A 35 8.06 -7.64 -12.35
N VAL A 36 8.60 -8.06 -13.49
CA VAL A 36 8.44 -9.43 -13.99
C VAL A 36 9.31 -10.44 -13.22
N ASP A 37 10.31 -9.94 -12.48
CA ASP A 37 11.23 -10.69 -11.63
C ASP A 37 11.49 -9.85 -10.36
N PRO A 38 10.75 -10.09 -9.26
CA PRO A 38 10.84 -9.27 -8.06
C PRO A 38 12.18 -9.46 -7.34
N ILE A 39 12.77 -10.66 -7.38
CA ILE A 39 14.04 -10.98 -6.72
C ILE A 39 15.17 -10.16 -7.34
N ARG A 40 15.32 -10.22 -8.67
CA ARG A 40 16.31 -9.40 -9.36
C ARG A 40 16.10 -7.91 -9.12
N ARG A 41 14.85 -7.47 -9.06
CA ARG A 41 14.52 -6.06 -8.83
C ARG A 41 14.89 -5.58 -7.43
N LEU A 42 14.77 -6.45 -6.42
CA LEU A 42 15.23 -6.21 -5.05
C LEU A 42 16.75 -6.04 -5.03
N ASP A 43 17.51 -6.95 -5.64
CA ASP A 43 18.98 -6.85 -5.75
C ASP A 43 19.43 -5.57 -6.47
N GLU A 44 18.76 -5.20 -7.55
CA GLU A 44 19.05 -3.96 -8.27
C GLU A 44 18.75 -2.72 -7.44
N TRP A 45 17.68 -2.76 -6.63
CA TRP A 45 17.38 -1.66 -5.73
C TRP A 45 18.42 -1.54 -4.63
N ASP A 46 18.81 -2.63 -4.00
CA ASP A 46 19.83 -2.65 -2.94
C ASP A 46 21.15 -2.02 -3.43
N ARG A 47 21.54 -2.31 -4.67
CA ARG A 47 22.71 -1.66 -5.31
C ARG A 47 22.51 -0.17 -5.61
N GLN A 48 21.31 0.25 -6.00
CA GLN A 48 21.04 1.65 -6.40
C GLN A 48 20.75 2.57 -5.20
N CYS A 49 20.14 2.02 -4.15
CA CYS A 49 19.50 2.75 -3.06
C CYS A 49 19.57 1.95 -1.74
N GLY A 50 20.75 1.41 -1.42
CA GLY A 50 21.02 0.57 -0.25
C GLY A 50 21.52 1.32 0.99
N SER A 51 21.39 2.65 1.05
CA SER A 51 21.84 3.41 2.24
C SER A 51 21.02 3.15 3.50
N LYS A 52 19.82 2.58 3.35
CA LYS A 52 18.89 2.27 4.44
C LYS A 52 18.66 0.77 4.52
N GLU A 53 18.48 0.26 5.74
CA GLU A 53 18.08 -1.13 5.95
C GLU A 53 16.69 -1.35 5.34
N THR A 54 16.50 -2.45 4.60
CA THR A 54 15.21 -2.81 4.03
C THR A 54 14.78 -4.21 4.47
N ALA A 55 13.48 -4.39 4.66
CA ALA A 55 12.90 -5.69 4.99
C ALA A 55 11.82 -6.02 3.96
N VAL A 56 12.00 -7.13 3.24
CA VAL A 56 10.99 -7.63 2.30
C VAL A 56 9.72 -7.96 3.08
N ARG A 57 8.59 -7.37 2.66
CA ARG A 57 7.30 -7.55 3.32
C ARG A 57 6.38 -8.47 2.56
N GLY A 58 6.44 -8.44 1.22
CA GLY A 58 5.61 -9.33 0.40
C GLY A 58 5.72 -9.08 -1.09
N TRP A 59 5.06 -9.94 -1.84
CA TRP A 59 4.72 -9.69 -3.25
C TRP A 59 3.33 -10.25 -3.56
N TRP A 60 2.79 -9.85 -4.70
CA TRP A 60 1.53 -10.31 -5.25
C TRP A 60 1.70 -10.57 -6.76
N PRO A 61 1.11 -11.64 -7.32
CA PRO A 61 0.42 -12.73 -6.62
C PRO A 61 1.39 -13.55 -5.76
N GLY A 62 0.91 -14.20 -4.71
CA GLY A 62 1.72 -15.02 -3.81
C GLY A 62 1.76 -14.52 -2.37
N VAL A 63 2.43 -15.28 -1.50
CA VAL A 63 2.66 -14.95 -0.09
C VAL A 63 4.10 -15.31 0.28
N ILE A 64 4.70 -14.52 1.16
CA ILE A 64 5.90 -14.92 1.89
C ILE A 64 5.40 -15.70 3.09
N GLU A 65 5.72 -16.98 3.20
CA GLU A 65 5.47 -17.70 4.44
C GLU A 65 6.39 -17.18 5.54
N ASP A 66 5.83 -16.92 6.72
CA ASP A 66 6.44 -16.17 7.83
C ASP A 66 7.76 -16.75 8.39
N GLY A 67 8.20 -17.91 7.90
CA GLY A 67 9.47 -18.54 8.27
C GLY A 67 10.73 -18.00 7.58
N ASN A 68 10.61 -17.16 6.53
CA ASN A 68 11.74 -16.73 5.70
C ASN A 68 12.00 -15.20 5.72
N THR A 69 11.32 -14.47 6.60
CA THR A 69 11.25 -12.98 6.59
C THR A 69 12.29 -12.30 7.50
N ALA A 70 13.39 -12.97 7.80
CA ALA A 70 14.50 -12.39 8.55
C ALA A 70 15.73 -12.27 7.64
N ASN A 71 15.93 -11.07 7.09
CA ASN A 71 17.20 -10.62 6.50
C ASN A 71 17.65 -11.35 5.22
N SER A 72 16.79 -11.47 4.21
CA SER A 72 17.15 -12.07 2.91
C SER A 72 17.99 -11.14 2.02
N SER A 73 19.08 -10.60 2.56
CA SER A 73 20.22 -10.15 1.76
C SER A 73 21.10 -11.38 1.47
N GLY A 74 21.13 -11.85 0.21
CA GLY A 74 22.33 -12.52 -0.34
C GLY A 74 22.20 -13.95 -0.88
N LEU A 75 21.41 -14.88 -0.32
CA LEU A 75 21.37 -16.28 -0.81
C LEU A 75 19.99 -16.95 -0.77
N LEU A 76 19.18 -16.75 0.28
CA LEU A 76 17.86 -17.39 0.41
C LEU A 76 16.79 -16.79 -0.53
N SER A 77 16.99 -15.55 -0.99
CA SER A 77 16.07 -14.88 -1.92
C SER A 77 15.95 -15.63 -3.26
N ARG A 78 16.99 -16.35 -3.68
CA ARG A 78 17.01 -17.11 -4.95
C ARG A 78 16.21 -18.42 -4.94
N MET A 79 15.82 -18.93 -3.77
CA MET A 79 14.95 -20.12 -3.64
C MET A 79 13.46 -19.77 -3.57
N ILE A 80 13.13 -18.48 -3.64
CA ILE A 80 11.75 -18.03 -3.59
C ILE A 80 11.14 -18.20 -4.97
N ASP A 81 10.11 -19.05 -5.07
CA ASP A 81 9.21 -19.06 -6.23
C ASP A 81 8.06 -18.07 -5.96
N PRO A 82 8.00 -16.91 -6.63
CA PRO A 82 6.92 -15.97 -6.44
C PRO A 82 5.57 -16.47 -7.01
N GLY A 83 5.55 -17.62 -7.69
CA GLY A 83 4.35 -18.24 -8.24
C GLY A 83 3.95 -17.64 -9.59
N GLU A 84 2.69 -17.79 -9.99
CA GLU A 84 2.21 -17.29 -11.28
C GLU A 84 2.13 -15.75 -11.33
N LYS A 85 2.51 -15.19 -12.49
CA LYS A 85 2.47 -13.75 -12.73
C LYS A 85 1.04 -13.22 -12.76
N GLY A 86 0.82 -12.12 -12.04
CA GLY A 86 -0.44 -11.39 -12.05
C GLY A 86 -0.61 -10.59 -13.34
N LYS A 87 -1.84 -10.53 -13.86
CA LYS A 87 -2.14 -9.77 -15.08
C LYS A 87 -2.18 -8.27 -14.79
N TYR A 88 -1.82 -7.46 -15.78
CA TYR A 88 -1.96 -6.00 -15.78
C TYR A 88 -1.26 -5.30 -14.61
N CYS A 89 -0.03 -5.71 -14.32
CA CYS A 89 0.69 -5.27 -13.12
C CYS A 89 0.97 -3.75 -13.13
N HIS A 90 1.00 -3.09 -14.29
CA HIS A 90 1.19 -1.65 -14.38
C HIS A 90 -0.05 -0.89 -13.89
N ARG A 91 -1.24 -1.33 -14.31
CA ARG A 91 -2.50 -0.74 -13.84
C ARG A 91 -2.72 -1.01 -12.36
N LEU A 92 -2.42 -2.23 -11.94
CA LEU A 92 -2.50 -2.62 -10.54
C LEU A 92 -1.61 -1.74 -9.66
N GLU A 93 -0.33 -1.57 -10.01
CA GLU A 93 0.59 -0.67 -9.29
C GLU A 93 -0.02 0.73 -9.18
N ARG A 94 -0.57 1.25 -10.28
CA ARG A 94 -1.16 2.60 -10.29
C ARG A 94 -2.35 2.74 -9.34
N LEU A 95 -3.24 1.76 -9.29
CA LEU A 95 -4.41 1.74 -8.40
C LEU A 95 -3.96 1.68 -6.93
N ILE A 96 -3.01 0.80 -6.62
CA ILE A 96 -2.42 0.68 -5.29
C ILE A 96 -1.78 2.00 -4.86
N HIS A 97 -0.97 2.63 -5.73
CA HIS A 97 -0.30 3.90 -5.45
C HIS A 97 -1.29 5.04 -5.23
N LEU A 98 -2.42 5.07 -5.94
CA LEU A 98 -3.44 6.10 -5.75
C LEU A 98 -4.06 6.01 -4.35
N GLU A 99 -4.47 4.82 -3.93
CA GLU A 99 -5.06 4.62 -2.61
C GLU A 99 -4.05 4.82 -1.48
N LEU A 100 -2.86 4.23 -1.59
CA LEU A 100 -1.82 4.41 -0.57
C LEU A 100 -1.39 5.87 -0.43
N ARG A 101 -1.42 6.65 -1.52
CA ARG A 101 -1.16 8.09 -1.43
C ARG A 101 -2.25 8.82 -0.67
N ASP A 102 -3.51 8.50 -0.91
CA ASP A 102 -4.63 9.10 -0.16
C ASP A 102 -4.53 8.77 1.33
N ILE A 103 -4.23 7.51 1.66
CA ILE A 103 -4.04 7.06 3.04
C ILE A 103 -2.85 7.77 3.69
N ALA A 104 -1.70 7.84 3.00
CA ALA A 104 -0.51 8.51 3.53
C ALA A 104 -0.74 10.00 3.81
N LEU A 105 -1.47 10.70 2.93
CA LEU A 105 -1.74 12.13 3.09
C LEU A 105 -2.75 12.41 4.21
N ASN A 106 -3.74 11.55 4.39
CA ASN A 106 -4.88 11.79 5.25
C ASN A 106 -4.89 10.97 6.55
N SER A 107 -3.91 10.07 6.74
CA SER A 107 -3.85 9.08 7.83
C SER A 107 -5.19 8.34 8.04
N THR A 108 -5.92 8.02 6.96
CA THR A 108 -7.28 7.46 7.05
C THR A 108 -7.31 6.08 7.69
N HIS A 109 -6.19 5.34 7.65
CA HIS A 109 -6.02 4.05 8.33
C HIS A 109 -6.09 4.15 9.87
N LEU A 110 -5.90 5.33 10.43
CA LEU A 110 -6.03 5.58 11.88
C LEU A 110 -7.46 5.94 12.30
N THR A 111 -8.40 6.06 11.35
CA THR A 111 -9.79 6.37 11.68
C THR A 111 -10.51 5.14 12.25
N PRO A 112 -11.40 5.31 13.25
CA PRO A 112 -12.17 4.18 13.81
C PRO A 112 -12.93 3.39 12.74
N ARG A 113 -13.54 4.10 11.79
CA ARG A 113 -14.28 3.49 10.68
C ARG A 113 -13.42 2.56 9.83
N PHE A 114 -12.19 2.96 9.49
CA PHE A 114 -11.28 2.11 8.73
C PHE A 114 -10.94 0.84 9.52
N GLN A 115 -10.61 1.01 10.81
CA GLN A 115 -10.24 -0.09 11.69
C GLN A 115 -11.39 -1.07 11.90
N GLU A 116 -12.63 -0.58 12.04
CA GLU A 116 -13.84 -1.41 12.16
C GLU A 116 -14.08 -2.27 10.92
N ILE A 117 -13.92 -1.69 9.72
CA ILE A 117 -14.06 -2.39 8.45
C ILE A 117 -13.01 -3.49 8.33
N VAL A 118 -11.73 -3.16 8.56
CA VAL A 118 -10.61 -4.10 8.43
C VAL A 118 -10.67 -5.22 9.46
N LEU A 119 -11.05 -4.93 10.71
CA LEU A 119 -11.17 -5.92 11.78
C LEU A 119 -12.45 -6.76 11.70
N GLY A 120 -13.31 -6.54 10.69
CA GLY A 120 -14.56 -7.29 10.53
C GLY A 120 -15.58 -7.04 11.65
N ARG A 121 -15.45 -5.93 12.39
CA ARG A 121 -16.31 -5.61 13.56
C ARG A 121 -17.63 -4.95 13.16
N GLY A 122 -17.83 -4.68 11.87
CA GLY A 122 -19.04 -4.07 11.30
C GLY A 122 -20.10 -5.06 10.78
N GLY A 123 -20.24 -6.26 11.36
CA GLY A 123 -21.14 -7.29 10.87
C GLY A 123 -22.57 -7.25 11.44
N SER A 124 -23.51 -6.80 10.59
CA SER A 124 -24.98 -7.11 10.56
C SER A 124 -25.98 -6.31 11.39
N SER A 125 -26.58 -5.28 10.77
CA SER A 125 -28.05 -5.17 10.58
C SER A 125 -28.47 -3.99 9.68
N GLY A 126 -29.07 -4.30 8.53
CA GLY A 126 -30.30 -3.63 8.05
C GLY A 126 -30.24 -2.28 7.33
N LYS A 127 -30.69 -2.33 6.06
CA LYS A 127 -31.30 -1.26 5.25
C LYS A 127 -30.36 -0.30 4.51
N SER A 128 -30.18 -0.61 3.22
CA SER A 128 -30.11 0.37 2.14
C SER A 128 -31.29 1.35 2.27
N HIS A 129 -31.00 2.59 2.67
CA HIS A 129 -31.93 3.69 2.45
C HIS A 129 -31.66 4.30 1.05
N PRO A 130 -32.73 4.57 0.26
CA PRO A 130 -32.58 5.31 -0.99
C PRO A 130 -32.14 6.75 -0.68
N PRO A 131 -31.54 7.47 -1.65
CA PRO A 131 -31.15 8.85 -1.45
C PRO A 131 -32.42 9.72 -1.40
N SER A 132 -32.78 10.20 -0.22
CA SER A 132 -33.77 11.27 -0.06
C SER A 132 -33.09 12.63 0.13
N GLU A 133 -33.60 13.56 -0.67
CA GLU A 133 -33.31 14.99 -0.83
C GLU A 133 -33.23 15.84 0.47
N PRO A 134 -32.75 17.11 0.37
CA PRO A 134 -31.97 17.76 1.41
C PRO A 134 -32.83 18.33 2.54
N ARG A 135 -32.39 18.13 3.78
CA ARG A 135 -32.95 18.84 4.95
C ARG A 135 -31.97 19.88 5.48
N SER A 136 -32.53 21.09 5.59
CA SER A 136 -32.01 22.33 6.16
C SER A 136 -31.49 22.21 7.61
N PRO A 137 -30.76 23.24 8.12
CA PRO A 137 -29.68 23.05 9.07
C PRO A 137 -30.14 23.00 10.53
N LEU A 138 -29.80 21.91 11.23
CA LEU A 138 -29.95 21.79 12.69
C LEU A 138 -28.59 21.90 13.40
N LYS A 139 -28.47 23.03 14.10
CA LYS A 139 -27.68 23.39 15.30
C LYS A 139 -26.48 22.49 15.67
N ARG A 140 -25.29 23.11 15.52
CA ARG A 140 -24.02 22.81 16.17
C ARG A 140 -24.17 22.49 17.66
N ALA A 141 -23.77 21.30 18.08
CA ALA A 141 -23.25 21.05 19.42
C ALA A 141 -22.22 19.90 19.39
N ASN A 142 -21.04 20.16 19.94
CA ASN A 142 -19.94 19.23 20.21
C ASN A 142 -19.41 18.37 19.05
N GLN A 143 -18.69 19.01 18.11
CA GLN A 143 -17.65 18.30 17.37
C GLN A 143 -16.39 18.16 18.24
N PRO A 144 -15.77 16.97 18.35
CA PRO A 144 -14.42 16.86 18.88
C PRO A 144 -13.49 17.74 18.03
N LYS A 145 -12.65 18.53 18.68
CA LYS A 145 -11.69 19.45 18.04
C LYS A 145 -10.98 18.72 16.90
N ARG A 146 -11.17 19.20 15.65
CA ARG A 146 -10.38 18.76 14.49
C ARG A 146 -8.91 18.79 14.92
N ARG A 147 -8.30 17.62 15.07
CA ARG A 147 -6.83 17.53 15.14
C ARG A 147 -6.32 18.27 13.91
N LYS A 148 -5.34 19.15 14.09
CA LYS A 148 -4.66 19.80 12.96
C LYS A 148 -4.28 18.69 11.98
N ALA A 149 -4.68 18.83 10.72
CA ALA A 149 -4.23 17.93 9.67
C ALA A 149 -2.69 17.85 9.78
N PRO A 150 -2.09 16.65 9.70
CA PRO A 150 -0.63 16.56 9.64
C PRO A 150 -0.15 17.44 8.49
N ALA A 151 0.93 18.18 8.72
CA ALA A 151 1.50 19.17 7.80
C ALA A 151 2.07 18.56 6.49
N GLN A 152 1.64 17.37 6.10
CA GLN A 152 2.15 16.61 4.95
C GLN A 152 1.32 16.79 3.68
N ALA A 153 0.35 17.70 3.65
CA ALA A 153 -0.46 17.94 2.46
C ALA A 153 0.35 18.46 1.24
N ASP A 154 1.62 18.86 1.42
CA ASP A 154 2.43 19.36 0.29
C ASP A 154 3.95 19.42 0.55
N SER A 155 4.53 18.48 1.30
CA SER A 155 6.01 18.41 1.32
C SER A 155 6.51 17.93 -0.05
N PRO A 156 7.29 18.72 -0.80
CA PRO A 156 7.79 18.31 -2.10
C PRO A 156 8.64 17.04 -1.93
N LEU A 157 8.31 16.00 -2.71
CA LEU A 157 9.05 14.75 -2.71
C LEU A 157 10.54 15.05 -2.95
N LYS A 158 11.37 14.71 -1.97
CA LYS A 158 12.80 14.99 -2.01
C LYS A 158 13.52 13.98 -2.93
N PRO A 159 14.57 14.41 -3.65
CA PRO A 159 15.45 13.49 -4.34
C PRO A 159 16.07 12.46 -3.38
N CYS A 160 16.17 11.21 -3.82
CA CYS A 160 16.85 10.15 -3.10
C CYS A 160 18.31 10.52 -2.84
N PRO A 161 18.85 10.30 -1.62
CA PRO A 161 20.26 10.57 -1.35
C PRO A 161 21.20 9.71 -2.20
N ASP A 162 20.77 8.50 -2.57
CA ASP A 162 21.61 7.53 -3.29
C ASP A 162 21.56 7.75 -4.80
N CYS A 163 20.37 7.61 -5.41
CA CYS A 163 20.24 7.66 -6.87
C CYS A 163 19.83 9.03 -7.44
N LYS A 164 19.60 10.04 -6.59
CA LYS A 164 19.17 11.41 -6.94
C LYS A 164 17.83 11.53 -7.68
N LYS A 165 17.10 10.42 -7.88
CA LYS A 165 15.75 10.41 -8.46
C LYS A 165 14.69 10.66 -7.39
N ILE A 166 13.52 11.12 -7.81
CA ILE A 166 12.35 11.23 -6.93
C ILE A 166 11.60 9.89 -6.96
N HIS A 167 11.57 9.19 -5.83
CA HIS A 167 10.79 7.97 -5.68
C HIS A 167 9.34 8.32 -5.33
N ARG A 168 8.43 8.14 -6.29
CA ARG A 168 6.98 8.37 -6.11
C ARG A 168 6.26 7.14 -5.58
N GLU A 169 6.99 6.04 -5.50
CA GLU A 169 6.57 4.71 -5.12
C GLU A 169 6.96 4.34 -3.68
N ILE A 170 7.53 5.29 -2.94
CA ILE A 170 7.76 5.21 -1.49
C ILE A 170 6.65 5.99 -0.79
N PHE A 171 5.99 5.33 0.15
CA PHE A 171 4.90 5.87 0.95
C PHE A 171 5.33 5.91 2.42
N VAL A 172 4.92 6.98 3.11
CA VAL A 172 5.15 7.15 4.54
C VAL A 172 3.79 7.13 5.23
N LEU A 173 3.54 6.13 6.04
CA LEU A 173 2.34 6.03 6.87
C LEU A 173 2.66 6.39 8.31
N GLU A 174 1.75 7.09 8.97
CA GLU A 174 1.82 7.29 10.42
C GLU A 174 1.59 5.94 11.13
N ARG A 175 2.49 5.55 12.02
CA ARG A 175 2.34 4.31 12.79
C ARG A 175 1.21 4.42 13.79
N ALA A 176 0.47 3.33 13.94
CA ALA A 176 -0.46 3.21 15.04
C ALA A 176 0.35 3.02 16.34
N MET A 177 0.20 3.96 17.28
CA MET A 177 0.97 3.92 18.54
C MET A 177 0.37 2.95 19.57
N SER A 178 -0.88 2.56 19.39
CA SER A 178 -1.64 1.71 20.31
C SER A 178 -2.75 0.94 19.60
N GLY A 179 -3.37 0.01 20.32
CA GLY A 179 -4.45 -0.83 19.81
C GLY A 179 -3.97 -1.89 18.83
N GLU A 180 -4.92 -2.51 18.15
CA GLU A 180 -4.69 -3.64 17.26
C GLU A 180 -3.93 -3.29 15.99
N PHE A 181 -3.83 -2.03 15.61
CA PHE A 181 -3.08 -1.62 14.42
C PHE A 181 -1.59 -1.44 14.69
N LYS A 182 -1.17 -1.39 15.96
CA LYS A 182 0.21 -1.11 16.34
C LYS A 182 1.17 -2.11 15.72
N GLY A 183 2.07 -1.62 14.87
CA GLY A 183 3.10 -2.45 14.21
C GLY A 183 2.56 -3.42 13.18
N ARG A 184 1.28 -3.30 12.80
CA ARG A 184 0.60 -4.15 11.81
C ARG A 184 0.18 -3.36 10.57
N GLU A 185 0.91 -2.30 10.25
CA GLU A 185 0.62 -1.45 9.09
C GLU A 185 0.73 -2.25 7.77
N TRP A 186 1.63 -3.22 7.70
CA TRP A 186 1.72 -4.13 6.56
C TRP A 186 0.47 -5.01 6.45
N GLU A 187 0.15 -5.75 7.51
CA GLU A 187 -0.88 -6.79 7.51
C GLU A 187 -2.31 -6.22 7.41
N LEU A 188 -2.55 -5.06 8.01
CA LEU A 188 -3.90 -4.49 8.14
C LEU A 188 -4.18 -3.32 7.19
N VAL A 189 -3.16 -2.73 6.57
CA VAL A 189 -3.35 -1.60 5.65
C VAL A 189 -2.82 -1.94 4.27
N VAL A 190 -1.52 -2.17 4.13
CA VAL A 190 -0.89 -2.26 2.82
C VAL A 190 -1.25 -3.55 2.09
N LYS A 191 -1.09 -4.71 2.73
CA LYS A 191 -1.39 -6.02 2.13
C LYS A 191 -2.85 -6.12 1.66
N PRO A 192 -3.86 -5.75 2.48
CA PRO A 192 -5.26 -5.77 2.05
C PRO A 192 -5.55 -4.87 0.84
N ILE A 193 -4.86 -3.73 0.69
CA ILE A 193 -5.02 -2.84 -0.48
C ILE A 193 -4.46 -3.49 -1.74
N ILE A 194 -3.28 -4.10 -1.64
CA ILE A 194 -2.66 -4.84 -2.75
C ILE A 194 -3.60 -5.97 -3.20
N GLU A 195 -4.09 -6.77 -2.26
CA GLU A 195 -5.00 -7.88 -2.54
C GLU A 195 -6.35 -7.41 -3.12
N LYS A 196 -6.94 -6.35 -2.55
CA LYS A 196 -8.19 -5.75 -3.03
C LYS A 196 -8.09 -5.38 -4.51
N TRP A 197 -7.05 -4.62 -4.88
CA TRP A 197 -6.88 -4.20 -6.27
C TRP A 197 -6.42 -5.34 -7.17
N GLY A 198 -5.61 -6.28 -6.66
CA GLY A 198 -5.19 -7.47 -7.39
C GLY A 198 -6.40 -8.33 -7.79
N ASN A 199 -7.32 -8.54 -6.85
CA ASN A 199 -8.58 -9.24 -7.09
C ASN A 199 -9.47 -8.48 -8.07
N PHE A 200 -9.62 -7.16 -7.90
CA PHE A 200 -10.40 -6.32 -8.82
C PHE A 200 -9.88 -6.40 -10.26
N VAL A 201 -8.57 -6.21 -10.46
CA VAL A 201 -7.95 -6.27 -11.79
C VAL A 201 -8.10 -7.67 -12.39
N THR A 202 -7.89 -8.71 -11.59
CA THR A 202 -8.05 -10.10 -12.05
C THR A 202 -9.49 -10.41 -12.49
N ALA A 203 -10.48 -9.89 -11.78
CA ALA A 203 -11.90 -10.12 -12.07
C ALA A 203 -12.40 -9.30 -13.27
N HIS A 204 -11.94 -8.05 -13.43
CA HIS A 204 -12.53 -7.09 -14.38
C HIS A 204 -11.72 -6.85 -15.64
N ALA A 205 -10.51 -7.39 -15.75
CA ALA A 205 -9.70 -7.13 -16.92
C ALA A 205 -10.04 -8.12 -18.05
N SER A 206 -11.06 -7.74 -18.82
CA SER A 206 -11.44 -8.41 -20.07
C SER A 206 -10.27 -8.44 -21.04
N LYS A 207 -9.87 -9.65 -21.47
CA LYS A 207 -9.02 -9.80 -22.66
C LYS A 207 -9.84 -9.41 -23.88
N LYS A 208 -9.29 -8.62 -24.80
CA LYS A 208 -9.73 -8.68 -26.20
C LYS A 208 -9.45 -10.10 -26.69
N VAL A 209 -10.48 -10.79 -27.15
CA VAL A 209 -10.37 -11.95 -28.05
C VAL A 209 -9.96 -11.44 -29.42
#